data_AF-A0A965ZRR9-F1
#
_entry.id   AF-A0A965ZRR9-F1
#
_cell.length_a   1.000
_cell.length_b   1.000
_cell.length_c   1.000
_cell.angle_alpha   90.00
_cell.angle_beta   90.00
_cell.angle_gamma   90.00
#
_symmetry.space_group_name_H-M   'P 1'
#
loop_
_entity.id
_entity.type
_entity.pdbx_description
1 polymer ?
#
loop_
_entity_poly.entity_id
_entity_poly.type
_entity_poly.pdbx_seq_one_letter_code
_entity_poly.pdbx_strand_id
1 'polypeptide(L)'
;GIGAMGALLLALVKGQMNGSRLGEAVRNTLEVTCMVFMILVGAAVFSLVFRGFGGEELIHQFFIDMPGGVMGATLVVMVVIFLLGFILDFIEITFVVVPIVGPILLTMGLDPIWLGIMIALNLQTSFLTPPFGFALFYLRGVAPENLPTGAIYRGVIPYIIIQLLLLVALWIWPAMATWLPATLK
;
A
#
# COMPACT_ATOMS: atom_id res chain seq x y z
N GLY A 1 -12.23 11.87 -6.46
CA GLY A 1 -12.59 13.26 -6.86
C GLY A 1 -13.18 13.32 -8.26
N ILE A 2 -12.34 13.17 -9.29
CA ILE A 2 -12.73 13.41 -10.69
C ILE A 2 -13.78 12.39 -11.18
N GLY A 3 -13.64 11.10 -10.83
CA GLY A 3 -14.63 10.07 -11.16
C GLY A 3 -15.99 10.27 -10.50
N ALA A 4 -16.02 10.71 -9.24
CA ALA A 4 -17.27 11.03 -8.53
C ALA A 4 -17.97 12.26 -9.13
N MET A 5 -17.19 13.28 -9.51
CA MET A 5 -17.70 14.46 -10.20
C MET A 5 -18.26 14.13 -11.59
N GLY A 6 -17.57 13.24 -12.34
CA GLY A 6 -18.05 12.73 -13.62
C GLY A 6 -19.32 11.88 -13.50
N ALA A 7 -19.39 11.00 -12.49
CA ALA A 7 -20.58 10.20 -12.19
C ALA A 7 -21.77 11.08 -11.79
N LEU A 8 -21.53 12.13 -10.98
CA LEU A 8 -22.54 13.10 -10.59
C LEU A 8 -23.07 13.89 -11.80
N LEU A 9 -22.18 14.37 -12.66
CA LEU A 9 -22.54 15.05 -13.92
C LEU A 9 -23.36 14.13 -14.84
N LEU A 10 -22.95 12.88 -15.01
CA LEU A 10 -23.70 11.90 -15.81
C LEU A 10 -25.07 11.59 -15.22
N ALA A 11 -25.17 11.49 -13.89
CA ALA A 11 -26.45 11.26 -13.20
C ALA A 11 -27.40 12.46 -13.34
N LEU A 12 -26.86 13.69 -13.30
CA LEU A 12 -27.60 14.93 -13.56
C LEU A 12 -28.09 15.00 -15.01
N VAL A 13 -27.21 14.77 -15.99
CA VAL A 13 -27.54 14.82 -17.42
C VAL A 13 -28.56 13.75 -17.79
N LYS A 14 -28.51 12.56 -17.17
CA LYS A 14 -29.50 11.50 -17.38
C LYS A 14 -30.81 11.68 -16.60
N GLY A 15 -30.96 12.75 -15.80
CA GLY A 15 -32.15 12.97 -14.96
C GLY A 15 -32.38 11.87 -13.92
N GLN A 16 -31.33 11.10 -13.59
CA GLN A 16 -31.40 9.92 -12.72
C GLN A 16 -31.07 10.24 -11.25
N MET A 17 -30.82 11.52 -10.95
CA MET A 17 -30.48 12.00 -9.62
C MET A 17 -31.76 12.14 -8.79
N ASN A 18 -31.93 11.24 -7.81
CA ASN A 18 -33.04 11.27 -6.87
C ASN A 18 -32.47 11.37 -5.44
N GLY A 19 -33.11 12.11 -4.54
CA GLY A 19 -32.62 12.32 -3.17
C GLY A 19 -32.36 11.01 -2.41
N SER A 20 -33.15 9.97 -2.70
CA SER A 20 -32.93 8.62 -2.17
C SER A 20 -31.63 7.99 -2.68
N ARG A 21 -31.30 8.10 -3.98
CA ARG A 21 -30.05 7.56 -4.56
C ARG A 21 -28.82 8.32 -4.08
N LEU A 22 -28.94 9.64 -3.90
CA LEU A 22 -27.87 10.44 -3.31
C LEU A 22 -27.62 10.03 -1.86
N GLY A 23 -28.68 9.86 -1.07
CA GLY A 23 -28.59 9.37 0.31
C GLY A 23 -27.94 8.00 0.41
N GLU A 24 -28.30 7.07 -0.48
CA GLU A 24 -27.70 5.74 -0.56
C GLU A 24 -26.20 5.80 -0.90
N ALA A 25 -25.81 6.60 -1.91
CA ALA A 25 -24.40 6.79 -2.28
C ALA A 25 -23.58 7.39 -1.13
N VAL A 26 -24.11 8.40 -0.44
CA VAL A 26 -23.47 9.01 0.74
C VAL A 26 -23.33 7.98 1.87
N ARG A 27 -24.36 7.17 2.12
CA ARG A 27 -24.34 6.17 3.19
C ARG A 27 -23.34 5.04 2.92
N ASN A 28 -23.29 4.53 1.69
CA ASN A 28 -22.29 3.54 1.27
C ASN A 28 -20.87 4.11 1.37
N THR A 29 -20.68 5.37 0.98
CA THR A 29 -19.37 6.05 1.11
C THR A 29 -18.98 6.18 2.58
N LEU A 30 -19.92 6.58 3.45
CA LEU A 30 -19.70 6.67 4.89
C LEU A 30 -19.38 5.32 5.51
N GLU A 31 -20.04 4.24 5.11
CA GLU A 31 -19.81 2.91 5.67
C GLU A 31 -18.38 2.42 5.40
N VAL A 32 -17.93 2.50 4.14
CA VAL A 32 -16.54 2.16 3.77
C VAL A 32 -15.54 3.06 4.50
N THR A 33 -15.83 4.36 4.59
CA THR A 33 -14.98 5.32 5.29
C THR A 33 -14.90 4.98 6.78
N CYS A 34 -16.01 4.70 7.44
CA CYS A 34 -16.06 4.31 8.86
C CYS A 34 -15.31 3.01 9.12
N MET A 35 -15.41 2.00 8.25
CA MET A 35 -14.61 0.77 8.35
C MET A 35 -13.11 1.08 8.37
N VAL A 36 -12.65 1.92 7.42
CA VAL A 36 -11.24 2.35 7.35
C VAL A 36 -10.82 3.14 8.59
N PHE A 37 -11.63 4.10 9.05
CA PHE A 37 -11.33 4.87 10.26
C PHE A 37 -11.29 4.00 11.52
N MET A 38 -12.16 2.99 11.62
CA MET A 38 -12.15 2.06 12.75
C MET A 38 -10.84 1.26 12.82
N ILE A 39 -10.35 0.79 11.66
CA ILE A 39 -9.03 0.14 11.55
C ILE A 39 -7.92 1.11 11.98
N LEU A 40 -7.97 2.36 11.52
CA LEU A 40 -6.98 3.39 11.87
C LEU A 40 -6.94 3.64 13.38
N VAL A 41 -8.10 3.79 14.02
CA VAL A 41 -8.19 3.96 15.48
C VAL A 41 -7.62 2.74 16.21
N GLY A 42 -7.99 1.53 15.80
CA GLY A 42 -7.46 0.30 16.39
C GLY A 42 -5.94 0.19 16.25
N ALA A 43 -5.42 0.49 15.06
CA ALA A 43 -3.98 0.50 14.78
C ALA A 43 -3.22 1.55 15.59
N ALA A 44 -3.79 2.75 15.75
CA ALA A 44 -3.21 3.81 16.55
C ALA A 44 -3.13 3.43 18.04
N VAL A 45 -4.21 2.85 18.59
CA VAL A 45 -4.23 2.35 19.98
C VAL A 45 -3.23 1.21 20.15
N PHE A 46 -3.22 0.24 19.24
CA PHE A 46 -2.24 -0.86 19.26
C PHE A 46 -0.81 -0.33 19.23
N SER A 47 -0.50 0.58 18.29
CA SER A 47 0.83 1.17 18.15
C SER A 47 1.25 1.95 19.40
N LEU A 48 0.32 2.66 20.05
CA LEU A 48 0.59 3.38 21.30
C LEU A 48 0.85 2.42 22.46
N VAL A 49 0.02 1.40 22.62
CA VAL A 49 0.15 0.38 23.67
C VAL A 49 1.43 -0.43 23.47
N PHE A 50 1.68 -0.92 22.26
CA PHE A 50 2.88 -1.68 21.90
C PHE A 50 4.16 -0.90 22.25
N ARG A 51 4.20 0.39 21.91
CA ARG A 51 5.30 1.29 22.28
C ARG A 51 5.40 1.51 23.79
N GLY A 52 4.27 1.70 24.47
CA GLY A 52 4.20 1.85 25.92
C GLY A 52 4.72 0.63 26.70
N PHE A 53 4.58 -0.58 26.13
CA PHE A 53 5.11 -1.83 26.69
C PHE A 53 6.55 -2.14 26.24
N GLY A 54 7.24 -1.21 25.55
CA GLY A 54 8.62 -1.41 25.12
C GLY A 54 8.77 -2.31 23.88
N GLY A 55 7.70 -2.50 23.11
CA GLY A 55 7.73 -3.29 21.88
C GLY A 55 8.69 -2.75 20.81
N GLU A 56 8.93 -1.44 20.80
CA GLU A 56 9.95 -0.81 19.95
C GLU A 56 11.35 -1.36 20.24
N GLU A 57 11.73 -1.47 21.52
CA GLU A 57 13.04 -1.99 21.93
C GLU A 57 13.19 -3.47 21.57
N LEU A 58 12.13 -4.27 21.73
CA LEU A 58 12.12 -5.69 21.35
C LEU A 58 12.40 -5.88 19.86
N ILE A 59 11.70 -5.13 19.00
CA ILE A 59 11.90 -5.24 17.55
C ILE A 59 13.24 -4.63 17.13
N HIS A 60 13.66 -3.54 17.77
CA HIS A 60 14.96 -2.91 17.52
C HIS A 60 16.13 -3.86 17.82
N GLN A 61 16.11 -4.54 18.98
CA GLN A 61 17.10 -5.55 19.32
C GLN A 61 17.10 -6.71 18.32
N PHE A 62 15.90 -7.19 17.93
CA PHE A 62 15.79 -8.23 16.91
C PHE A 62 16.43 -7.84 15.56
N PHE A 63 16.28 -6.58 15.14
CA PHE A 63 16.92 -6.10 13.90
C PHE A 63 18.42 -5.83 14.04
N ILE A 64 18.90 -5.42 15.21
CA ILE A 64 20.34 -5.23 15.46
C ILE A 64 21.07 -6.58 15.47
N ASP A 65 20.45 -7.60 16.07
CA ASP A 65 21.01 -8.95 16.15
C ASP A 65 20.97 -9.69 14.80
N MET A 66 20.26 -9.14 13.82
CA MET A 66 20.14 -9.72 12.48
C MET A 66 21.40 -9.50 11.64
N PRO A 67 21.96 -10.55 11.01
CA PRO A 67 23.08 -10.40 10.09
C PRO A 67 22.65 -9.60 8.85
N GLY A 68 23.40 -8.54 8.53
CA GLY A 68 23.14 -7.66 7.38
C GLY A 68 22.81 -6.20 7.73
N GLY A 69 22.71 -5.86 9.02
CA GLY A 69 22.51 -4.49 9.48
C GLY A 69 21.24 -3.84 8.93
N VAL A 70 21.29 -2.52 8.72
CA VAL A 70 20.15 -1.70 8.27
C VAL A 70 19.54 -2.20 6.95
N MET A 71 20.40 -2.59 5.99
CA MET A 71 19.95 -3.07 4.68
C MET A 71 19.34 -4.47 4.77
N GLY A 72 19.88 -5.36 5.61
CA GLY A 72 19.28 -6.68 5.88
C GLY A 72 17.89 -6.55 6.53
N ALA A 73 17.78 -5.72 7.58
CA ALA A 73 16.52 -5.42 8.24
C ALA A 73 15.49 -4.86 7.26
N THR A 74 15.89 -3.90 6.41
CA THR A 74 15.02 -3.31 5.38
C THR A 74 14.54 -4.36 4.38
N LEU A 75 15.43 -5.23 3.90
CA LEU A 75 15.08 -6.27 2.95
C LEU A 75 14.03 -7.23 3.55
N VAL A 76 14.22 -7.64 4.81
CA VAL A 76 13.25 -8.48 5.52
C VAL A 76 11.91 -7.78 5.66
N VAL A 77 11.90 -6.50 6.05
CA VAL A 77 10.65 -5.72 6.13
C VAL A 77 9.96 -5.62 4.76
N MET A 78 10.71 -5.40 3.68
CA MET A 78 10.15 -5.37 2.33
C MET A 78 9.52 -6.71 1.95
N VAL A 79 10.19 -7.83 2.23
CA VAL A 79 9.64 -9.17 1.96
C VAL A 79 8.39 -9.44 2.80
N VAL A 80 8.39 -9.09 4.08
CA VAL A 80 7.22 -9.26 4.96
C VAL A 80 6.05 -8.42 4.47
N ILE A 81 6.26 -7.14 4.16
CA ILE A 81 5.22 -6.24 3.62
C ILE A 81 4.68 -6.78 2.29
N PHE A 82 5.55 -7.30 1.42
CA PHE A 82 5.15 -7.88 0.14
C PHE A 82 4.27 -9.12 0.34
N LEU A 83 4.62 -10.01 1.27
CA LEU A 83 3.80 -11.19 1.58
C LEU A 83 2.48 -10.83 2.25
N LEU A 84 2.49 -9.87 3.19
CA LEU A 84 1.28 -9.38 3.84
C LEU A 84 0.32 -8.72 2.85
N GLY A 85 0.85 -8.03 1.84
CA GLY A 85 0.06 -7.39 0.78
C GLY A 85 -0.69 -8.36 -0.13
N PHE A 86 -0.51 -9.69 0.01
CA PHE A 86 -1.37 -10.68 -0.63
C PHE A 86 -2.67 -10.92 0.14
N ILE A 87 -2.73 -10.61 1.43
CA ILE A 87 -3.90 -10.92 2.27
C ILE A 87 -4.56 -9.62 2.76
N LEU A 88 -3.76 -8.63 3.14
CA LEU A 88 -4.19 -7.37 3.74
C LEU A 88 -4.24 -6.24 2.71
N ASP A 89 -5.10 -5.26 2.96
CA ASP A 89 -5.18 -4.05 2.12
C ASP A 89 -3.98 -3.11 2.38
N PHE A 90 -3.60 -2.28 1.41
CA PHE A 90 -2.51 -1.31 1.53
C PHE A 90 -2.80 -0.31 2.65
N ILE A 91 -4.08 0.04 2.84
CA ILE A 91 -4.54 0.91 3.94
C ILE A 91 -4.19 0.25 5.27
N GLU A 92 -4.52 -1.02 5.45
CA GLU A 92 -4.26 -1.77 6.69
C GLU A 92 -2.76 -1.85 6.97
N ILE A 93 -1.96 -2.19 5.97
CA ILE A 93 -0.50 -2.28 6.13
C ILE A 93 0.09 -0.90 6.47
N THR A 94 -0.36 0.16 5.80
CA THR A 94 0.13 1.53 6.02
C THR A 94 -0.21 2.05 7.41
N PHE A 95 -1.36 1.69 7.97
CA PHE A 95 -1.76 2.15 9.29
C PHE A 95 -1.32 1.23 10.44
N VAL A 96 -1.15 -0.07 10.19
CA VAL A 96 -0.75 -1.04 11.23
C VAL A 96 0.75 -1.28 11.20
N VAL A 97 1.29 -1.72 10.07
CA VAL A 97 2.67 -2.24 10.00
C VAL A 97 3.68 -1.10 9.92
N VAL A 98 3.46 -0.12 9.05
CA VAL A 98 4.42 0.98 8.82
C VAL A 98 4.72 1.78 10.09
N PRO A 99 3.76 2.11 10.98
CA PRO A 99 4.07 2.80 12.23
C PRO A 99 4.83 1.96 13.24
N ILE A 100 4.88 0.64 13.08
CA ILE A 100 5.65 -0.28 13.93
C ILE A 100 7.09 -0.37 13.42
N VAL A 101 7.27 -0.68 12.14
CA VAL A 101 8.61 -0.92 11.55
C VAL A 101 9.32 0.36 11.11
N GLY A 102 8.54 1.37 10.70
CA GLY A 102 9.04 2.64 10.16
C GLY A 102 9.95 3.38 11.13
N PRO A 103 9.51 3.71 12.36
CA PRO A 103 10.36 4.40 13.33
C PRO A 103 11.68 3.69 13.59
N ILE A 104 11.67 2.37 13.67
CA ILE A 104 12.84 1.53 13.93
C ILE A 104 13.83 1.60 12.76
N LEU A 105 13.34 1.54 11.53
CA LEU A 105 14.17 1.69 10.34
C LEU A 105 14.75 3.11 10.21
N LEU A 106 13.99 4.13 10.63
CA LEU A 106 14.46 5.52 10.64
C LEU A 106 15.52 5.78 11.71
N THR A 107 15.38 5.20 12.91
CA THR A 107 16.42 5.31 13.97
C THR A 107 17.71 4.61 13.58
N MET A 108 17.63 3.56 12.74
CA MET A 108 18.79 2.92 12.12
C MET A 108 19.50 3.79 11.06
N GLY A 109 18.94 4.97 10.72
CA GLY A 109 19.58 5.95 9.83
C GLY A 109 19.10 5.95 8.38
N LEU A 110 17.95 5.31 8.08
CA LEU A 110 17.37 5.36 6.74
C LEU A 110 16.70 6.70 6.44
N ASP A 111 16.78 7.12 5.18
CA ASP A 111 16.07 8.28 4.70
C ASP A 111 14.55 7.98 4.63
N PRO A 112 13.69 8.83 5.23
CA PRO A 112 12.24 8.61 5.26
C PRO A 112 11.58 8.69 3.90
N ILE A 113 12.11 9.47 2.97
CA ILE A 113 11.57 9.61 1.62
C ILE A 113 11.88 8.32 0.84
N TRP A 114 13.13 7.86 0.90
CA TRP A 114 13.53 6.60 0.27
C TRP A 114 12.72 5.42 0.83
N LEU A 115 12.61 5.30 2.16
CA LEU A 115 11.84 4.23 2.80
C LEU A 115 10.36 4.28 2.38
N GLY A 116 9.75 5.47 2.38
CA GLY A 116 8.36 5.65 1.96
C GLY A 116 8.12 5.25 0.50
N ILE A 117 9.01 5.63 -0.41
CA ILE A 117 8.92 5.27 -1.83
C ILE A 117 9.12 3.76 -2.02
N MET A 118 10.09 3.15 -1.32
CA MET A 118 10.31 1.71 -1.37
C MET A 118 9.08 0.93 -0.91
N ILE A 119 8.49 1.31 0.24
CA ILE A 119 7.26 0.68 0.75
C ILE A 119 6.10 0.87 -0.23
N ALA A 120 5.93 2.08 -0.78
CA ALA A 120 4.84 2.37 -1.72
C ALA A 120 4.94 1.54 -3.01
N LEU A 121 6.13 1.45 -3.62
CA LEU A 121 6.36 0.63 -4.80
C LEU A 121 6.22 -0.87 -4.51
N ASN A 122 6.70 -1.30 -3.34
CA ASN A 122 6.58 -2.69 -2.92
C ASN A 122 5.12 -3.10 -2.73
N LEU A 123 4.31 -2.28 -2.06
CA LEU A 123 2.87 -2.49 -1.92
C LEU A 123 2.16 -2.48 -3.27
N GLN A 124 2.47 -1.53 -4.16
CA GLN A 124 1.89 -1.50 -5.50
C GLN A 124 2.20 -2.78 -6.29
N THR A 125 3.42 -3.30 -6.16
CA THR A 125 3.85 -4.54 -6.83
C THR A 125 3.14 -5.76 -6.26
N SER A 126 2.98 -5.84 -4.93
CA SER A 126 2.22 -6.89 -4.26
C SER A 126 0.77 -6.96 -4.77
N PHE A 127 0.12 -5.80 -4.91
CA PHE A 127 -1.27 -5.69 -5.38
C PHE A 127 -1.48 -6.13 -6.83
N LEU A 128 -0.41 -6.19 -7.63
CA LEU A 128 -0.45 -6.62 -9.02
C LEU A 128 0.06 -8.05 -9.22
N THR A 129 0.71 -8.63 -8.22
CA THR A 129 1.32 -9.96 -8.32
C THR A 129 0.29 -11.07 -8.04
N PRO A 130 0.11 -12.06 -8.94
CA PRO A 130 -0.69 -13.25 -8.65
C PRO A 130 -0.10 -14.00 -7.44
N PRO A 131 -0.89 -14.47 -6.46
CA PRO A 131 -2.22 -15.08 -6.58
C PRO A 131 -3.41 -14.25 -6.03
N PHE A 132 -3.14 -13.10 -5.40
CA PHE A 132 -4.15 -12.27 -4.72
C PHE A 132 -4.25 -10.83 -5.24
N GLY A 133 -3.72 -10.53 -6.42
CA GLY A 133 -3.78 -9.18 -6.96
C GLY A 133 -5.22 -8.69 -7.13
N PHE A 134 -5.73 -7.88 -6.18
CA PHE A 134 -7.10 -7.37 -6.17
C PHE A 134 -7.47 -6.68 -7.49
N ALA A 135 -6.51 -5.98 -8.09
CA ALA A 135 -6.67 -5.35 -9.40
C ALA A 135 -6.95 -6.38 -10.51
N LEU A 136 -6.31 -7.56 -10.49
CA LEU A 136 -6.54 -8.63 -11.46
C LEU A 136 -7.90 -9.28 -11.28
N PHE A 137 -8.38 -9.43 -10.03
CA PHE A 137 -9.73 -9.91 -9.75
C PHE A 137 -10.81 -8.91 -10.15
N TYR A 138 -10.58 -7.61 -9.92
CA TYR A 138 -11.43 -6.54 -10.43
C TYR A 138 -11.53 -6.59 -11.96
N LEU A 139 -10.39 -6.72 -12.65
CA LEU A 139 -10.36 -6.86 -14.11
C LEU A 139 -11.07 -8.13 -14.57
N ARG A 140 -10.91 -9.26 -13.87
CA ARG A 140 -11.64 -10.48 -14.19
C ARG A 140 -13.14 -10.33 -14.02
N GLY A 141 -13.60 -9.55 -13.03
CA GLY A 141 -15.02 -9.29 -12.78
C GLY A 141 -15.72 -8.49 -13.88
N VAL A 142 -14.98 -7.69 -14.65
CA VAL A 142 -15.50 -6.94 -15.82
C VAL A 142 -15.10 -7.53 -17.16
N ALA A 143 -14.19 -8.52 -17.19
CA ALA A 143 -13.71 -9.15 -18.41
C ALA A 143 -14.75 -10.15 -18.97
N PRO A 144 -14.88 -10.25 -20.32
CA PRO A 144 -15.74 -11.23 -20.96
C PRO A 144 -15.37 -12.67 -20.57
N GLU A 145 -16.35 -13.57 -20.50
CA GLU A 145 -16.14 -14.98 -20.12
C GLU A 145 -15.17 -15.74 -21.07
N ASN A 146 -15.06 -15.27 -22.31
CA ASN A 146 -14.14 -15.83 -23.32
C ASN A 146 -12.65 -15.56 -23.01
N LEU A 147 -12.32 -14.68 -22.05
CA LEU A 147 -10.95 -14.37 -21.69
C LEU A 147 -10.50 -15.25 -20.51
N PRO A 148 -9.54 -16.18 -20.71
CA PRO A 148 -9.05 -17.00 -19.61
C PRO A 148 -8.25 -16.14 -18.62
N THR A 149 -8.40 -16.42 -17.32
CA THR A 149 -7.66 -15.72 -16.25
C THR A 149 -6.14 -15.75 -16.47
N GLY A 150 -5.63 -16.81 -17.08
CA GLY A 150 -4.21 -16.93 -17.46
C GLY A 150 -3.73 -15.86 -18.45
N ALA A 151 -4.61 -15.33 -19.32
CA ALA A 151 -4.26 -14.22 -20.21
C ALA A 151 -4.12 -12.91 -19.44
N ILE A 152 -4.97 -12.67 -18.43
CA ILE A 152 -4.89 -11.50 -17.55
C ILE A 152 -3.57 -11.56 -16.74
N TYR A 153 -3.25 -12.74 -16.19
CA TYR A 153 -2.01 -12.91 -15.43
C TYR A 153 -0.77 -12.72 -16.31
N ARG A 154 -0.77 -13.29 -17.52
CA ARG A 154 0.35 -13.11 -18.45
C ARG A 154 0.49 -11.66 -18.92
N GLY A 155 -0.61 -10.92 -19.00
CA GLY A 155 -0.62 -9.49 -19.34
C GLY A 155 -0.01 -8.58 -18.28
N VAL A 156 -0.08 -8.96 -16.98
CA VAL A 156 0.51 -8.13 -15.91
C VAL A 156 1.99 -8.42 -15.64
N ILE A 157 2.51 -9.59 -16.06
CA ILE A 157 3.92 -9.98 -15.85
C ILE A 157 4.91 -8.90 -16.33
N PRO A 158 4.78 -8.32 -17.55
CA PRO A 158 5.69 -7.26 -17.98
C PRO A 158 5.71 -6.05 -17.05
N TYR A 159 4.55 -5.71 -16.47
CA TYR A 159 4.43 -4.59 -15.55
C TYR A 159 5.10 -4.88 -14.21
N ILE A 160 4.91 -6.09 -13.67
CA ILE A 160 5.59 -6.55 -12.45
C ILE A 160 7.11 -6.53 -12.66
N ILE A 161 7.60 -6.98 -13.81
CA ILE A 161 9.04 -6.95 -14.12
C ILE A 161 9.57 -5.51 -14.09
N ILE A 162 8.86 -4.56 -14.70
CA ILE A 162 9.26 -3.14 -14.69
C ILE A 162 9.26 -2.59 -13.25
N GLN A 163 8.28 -2.94 -12.43
CA GLN A 163 8.24 -2.51 -11.02
C GLN A 163 9.37 -3.10 -10.19
N LEU A 164 9.68 -4.40 -10.37
CA LEU A 164 10.81 -5.04 -9.69
C LEU A 164 12.14 -4.43 -10.14
N LEU A 165 12.30 -4.13 -11.43
CA LEU A 165 13.48 -3.42 -11.94
C LEU A 165 13.60 -2.03 -11.31
N LEU A 166 12.50 -1.31 -11.14
CA LEU A 166 12.48 -0.01 -10.48
C LEU A 166 12.85 -0.12 -8.99
N LEU A 167 12.34 -1.14 -8.28
CA LEU A 167 12.71 -1.42 -6.89
C LEU A 167 14.20 -1.72 -6.75
N VAL A 168 14.76 -2.55 -7.63
CA VAL A 168 16.20 -2.85 -7.65
C VAL A 168 17.02 -1.62 -8.00
N ALA A 169 16.58 -0.82 -8.98
CA ALA A 169 17.25 0.42 -9.34
C ALA A 169 17.28 1.42 -8.17
N LEU A 170 16.18 1.57 -7.43
CA LEU A 170 16.11 2.42 -6.24
C LEU A 170 16.92 1.87 -5.06
N TRP A 171 17.04 0.55 -4.95
CA TRP A 171 17.89 -0.10 -3.96
C TRP A 171 19.37 0.21 -4.20
N ILE A 172 19.82 0.16 -5.46
CA ILE A 172 21.21 0.45 -5.84
C ILE A 172 21.46 1.95 -5.86
N TRP A 173 20.47 2.75 -6.28
CA TRP A 173 20.59 4.18 -6.51
C TRP A 173 19.53 4.99 -5.75
N PRO A 174 19.67 5.14 -4.42
CA PRO A 174 18.70 5.85 -3.59
C PRO A 174 18.53 7.33 -3.98
N ALA A 175 19.56 7.91 -4.61
CA ALA A 175 19.51 9.28 -5.13
C ALA A 175 18.40 9.51 -6.16
N MET A 176 17.92 8.49 -6.88
CA MET A 176 16.80 8.68 -7.81
C MET A 176 15.50 9.09 -7.10
N ALA A 177 15.29 8.61 -5.87
CA ALA A 177 14.14 8.96 -5.05
C ALA A 177 14.35 10.30 -4.32
N THR A 178 15.57 10.59 -3.87
CA THR A 178 15.85 11.73 -3.00
C THR A 178 16.36 12.98 -3.74
N TRP A 179 16.79 12.86 -5.00
CA TRP A 179 17.35 13.97 -5.78
C TRP A 179 16.32 15.06 -6.06
N LEU A 180 15.12 14.71 -6.54
CA LEU A 180 14.10 15.70 -6.87
C LEU A 180 13.65 16.51 -5.64
N PRO A 181 13.32 15.89 -4.49
CA PRO A 181 13.06 16.62 -3.25
C PRO A 181 14.25 17.46 -2.75
N ALA A 182 15.48 17.01 -2.95
CA ALA A 182 16.68 17.75 -2.54
C ALA A 182 16.92 19.00 -3.40
N THR A 183 16.55 18.99 -4.67
CA THR A 183 16.66 20.16 -5.58
C THR A 183 15.51 21.16 -5.47
N LEU A 184 14.39 20.77 -4.86
CA LEU A 184 13.21 21.62 -4.64
C LEU A 184 13.22 22.34 -3.29
N LYS A 185 14.20 22.05 -2.42
CA LYS A 185 14.50 22.82 -1.20
C LYS A 185 15.43 23.98 -1.51
#